data_AF-A0A519CPM2-F1
#
_entry.id   AF-A0A519CPM2-F1
#
_cell.length_a   1.000
_cell.length_b   1.000
_cell.length_c   1.000
_cell.angle_alpha   90.00
_cell.angle_beta   90.00
_cell.angle_gamma   90.00
#
_symmetry.space_group_name_H-M   'P 1'
#
loop_
_entity.id
_entity.type
_entity.pdbx_description
1 polymer ?
#
loop_
_entity_poly.entity_id
_entity_poly.type
_entity_poly.pdbx_seq_one_letter_code
_entity_poly.pdbx_strand_id
1 'polypeptide(L)'
;MTNNITDRQKAEWLDIVIARDSGYHCWYCKKPFSLSQNDFSEYQGKMAPHLFDHLNNDRRDNRIDNVVLCCSGCNNKKPHDSDMQILAIEKLHDNEKRDYMREKFTKKVRNSENSEVQISKTNFQICLQYVTKKVDQFGHIDFKETILAIVWKCRKNNNTGSPQSTRNYLATICCISAPFEITKIDGQKIIHRKVKSTKNDSK
;
A
#
# COMPACT_ATOMS: atom_id res chain seq x y z
N MET A 1 -21.12 -4.43 18.25
CA MET A 1 -20.37 -4.12 17.01
C MET A 1 -20.68 -5.21 16.01
N THR A 2 -21.14 -4.88 14.80
CA THR A 2 -21.43 -5.86 13.75
C THR A 2 -20.11 -6.36 13.17
N ASN A 3 -19.76 -7.62 13.45
CA ASN A 3 -18.52 -8.27 12.98
C ASN A 3 -18.60 -8.64 11.48
N ASN A 4 -18.90 -7.69 10.61
CA ASN A 4 -18.89 -7.92 9.17
C ASN A 4 -17.48 -7.79 8.60
N ILE A 5 -17.23 -8.43 7.45
CA ILE A 5 -15.98 -8.22 6.68
C ILE A 5 -15.84 -6.74 6.35
N THR A 6 -14.71 -6.15 6.77
CA THR A 6 -14.39 -4.73 6.55
C THR A 6 -14.00 -4.46 5.10
N ASP A 7 -14.15 -3.22 4.62
CA ASP A 7 -13.77 -2.87 3.25
C ASP A 7 -12.26 -3.05 3.00
N ARG A 8 -11.43 -2.85 4.04
CA ARG A 8 -10.00 -3.17 3.99
C ARG A 8 -9.77 -4.66 3.72
N GLN A 9 -10.45 -5.55 4.45
CA GLN A 9 -10.35 -6.99 4.23
C GLN A 9 -10.80 -7.37 2.81
N LYS A 10 -11.92 -6.80 2.33
CA LYS A 10 -12.39 -7.04 0.95
C LYS A 10 -11.32 -6.66 -0.08
N ALA A 11 -10.70 -5.48 0.07
CA ALA A 11 -9.63 -5.02 -0.83
C ALA A 11 -8.38 -5.91 -0.77
N GLU A 12 -7.98 -6.36 0.42
CA GLU A 12 -6.83 -7.23 0.59
C GLU A 12 -7.07 -8.64 0.02
N TRP A 13 -8.29 -9.17 0.17
CA TRP A 13 -8.67 -10.56 -0.13
C TRP A 13 -9.08 -10.79 -1.58
N LEU A 14 -9.56 -9.76 -2.29
CA LEU A 14 -10.14 -9.90 -3.63
C LEU A 14 -9.26 -10.69 -4.59
N ASP A 15 -8.00 -10.27 -4.79
CA ASP A 15 -7.07 -10.96 -5.69
C ASP A 15 -6.77 -12.40 -5.25
N ILE A 16 -6.73 -12.63 -3.93
CA ILE A 16 -6.40 -13.93 -3.36
C ILE A 16 -7.54 -14.90 -3.64
N VAL A 17 -8.79 -14.48 -3.40
CA VAL A 17 -9.99 -15.29 -3.66
C VAL A 17 -10.15 -15.56 -5.16
N ILE A 18 -9.94 -14.55 -6.01
CA ILE A 18 -9.96 -14.72 -7.49
C ILE A 18 -8.93 -15.76 -7.93
N ALA A 19 -7.70 -15.66 -7.43
CA ALA A 19 -6.63 -16.58 -7.79
C ALA A 19 -6.88 -18.00 -7.24
N ARG A 20 -7.46 -18.14 -6.05
CA ARG A 20 -7.78 -19.43 -5.43
C ARG A 20 -8.89 -20.15 -6.17
N ASP A 21 -9.94 -19.42 -6.55
CA ASP A 21 -11.17 -19.99 -7.11
C ASP A 21 -11.20 -19.94 -8.65
N SER A 22 -10.03 -19.79 -9.27
CA SER A 22 -9.80 -19.87 -10.72
C SER A 22 -10.52 -18.80 -11.56
N GLY A 23 -10.83 -17.64 -10.98
CA GLY A 23 -11.34 -16.52 -11.75
C GLY A 23 -12.27 -15.58 -10.98
N TYR A 24 -12.63 -14.50 -11.67
CA TYR A 24 -13.56 -13.49 -11.19
C TYR A 24 -14.99 -13.84 -11.61
N HIS A 25 -15.57 -14.83 -10.92
CA HIS A 25 -16.91 -15.36 -11.19
C HIS A 25 -17.61 -15.79 -9.91
N CYS A 26 -18.93 -15.89 -9.94
CA CYS A 26 -19.70 -16.42 -8.81
C CYS A 26 -19.28 -17.88 -8.56
N TRP A 27 -18.86 -18.19 -7.34
CA TRP A 27 -18.37 -19.52 -7.01
C TRP A 27 -19.44 -20.61 -7.14
N TYR A 28 -20.70 -20.29 -6.82
CA TYR A 28 -21.81 -21.24 -6.91
C TYR A 28 -22.24 -21.50 -8.36
N CYS A 29 -22.67 -20.47 -9.09
CA CYS A 29 -23.25 -20.63 -10.43
C CYS A 29 -22.24 -20.46 -11.58
N LYS A 30 -20.96 -20.21 -11.26
CA LYS A 30 -19.83 -20.04 -12.21
C LYS A 30 -19.99 -18.90 -13.22
N LYS A 31 -21.03 -18.06 -13.07
CA LYS A 31 -21.23 -16.89 -13.94
C LYS A 31 -20.10 -15.88 -13.73
N PRO A 32 -19.40 -15.45 -14.80
CA PRO A 32 -18.37 -14.43 -14.69
C PRO A 32 -18.97 -13.11 -14.25
N PHE A 33 -18.23 -12.38 -13.42
CA PHE A 33 -18.56 -11.00 -13.10
C PHE A 33 -17.97 -10.09 -14.16
N SER A 34 -18.72 -9.07 -14.61
CA SER A 34 -18.18 -8.08 -15.55
C SER A 34 -17.36 -7.04 -14.80
N LEU A 35 -16.17 -6.71 -15.33
CA LEU A 35 -15.38 -5.56 -14.89
C LEU A 35 -16.02 -4.22 -15.30
N SER A 36 -16.85 -4.21 -16.35
CA SER A 36 -17.54 -3.00 -16.86
C SER A 36 -18.70 -2.54 -15.98
N GLN A 37 -19.05 -3.28 -14.91
CA GLN A 37 -20.00 -2.80 -13.90
C GLN A 37 -19.32 -2.00 -12.78
N ASN A 38 -18.01 -1.77 -12.89
CA ASN A 38 -17.24 -0.83 -12.06
C ASN A 38 -17.06 0.54 -12.74
N ASP A 39 -17.86 0.88 -13.77
CA ASP A 39 -17.85 2.23 -14.33
C ASP A 39 -18.22 3.22 -13.21
N PHE A 40 -17.24 4.04 -12.86
CA PHE A 40 -17.27 5.09 -11.84
C PHE A 40 -18.34 6.18 -12.06
N SER A 41 -19.25 6.03 -13.04
CA SER A 41 -20.28 7.00 -13.39
C SER A 41 -21.58 6.86 -12.60
N GLU A 42 -21.74 5.88 -11.72
CA GLU A 42 -22.90 5.78 -10.83
C GLU A 42 -22.48 5.44 -9.40
N TYR A 43 -21.92 6.44 -8.71
CA TYR A 43 -21.88 6.50 -7.24
C TYR A 43 -23.30 6.79 -6.68
N GLN A 44 -24.31 6.08 -7.20
CA GLN A 44 -25.72 6.09 -6.80
C GLN A 44 -26.14 4.67 -6.39
N GLY A 45 -25.40 4.05 -5.47
CA GLY A 45 -25.91 2.92 -4.68
C GLY A 45 -26.11 1.58 -5.39
N LYS A 46 -25.54 1.36 -6.59
CA LYS A 46 -25.56 0.02 -7.22
C LYS A 46 -24.47 -0.88 -6.65
N MET A 47 -24.89 -2.06 -6.17
CA MET A 47 -24.04 -3.05 -5.51
C MET A 47 -22.88 -3.50 -6.39
N ALA A 48 -21.71 -3.74 -5.79
CA ALA A 48 -20.62 -4.45 -6.44
C ALA A 48 -21.15 -5.73 -7.13
N PRO A 49 -20.67 -6.10 -8.32
CA PRO A 49 -21.20 -7.24 -9.07
C PRO A 49 -21.02 -8.57 -8.33
N HIS A 50 -20.14 -8.60 -7.33
CA HIS A 50 -19.87 -9.72 -6.44
C HIS A 50 -20.11 -9.35 -4.98
N LEU A 51 -20.44 -10.36 -4.19
CA LEU A 51 -20.50 -10.32 -2.73
C LEU A 51 -19.50 -11.32 -2.17
N PHE A 52 -19.00 -11.03 -0.97
CA PHE A 52 -18.25 -11.98 -0.16
C PHE A 52 -19.26 -12.78 0.67
N ASP A 53 -19.45 -14.06 0.35
CA ASP A 53 -20.33 -14.97 1.10
C ASP A 53 -19.51 -15.81 2.08
N HIS A 54 -20.05 -15.95 3.29
CA HIS A 54 -19.49 -16.81 4.35
C HIS A 54 -19.97 -18.23 4.15
N LEU A 55 -19.08 -19.16 3.80
CA LEU A 55 -19.40 -20.54 3.45
C LEU A 55 -20.23 -21.24 4.54
N ASN A 56 -19.90 -21.04 5.82
CA ASN A 56 -20.65 -21.60 6.96
C ASN A 56 -21.90 -20.81 7.41
N ASN A 57 -22.30 -19.76 6.67
CA ASN A 57 -23.39 -18.83 7.03
C ASN A 57 -23.18 -18.04 8.34
N ASP A 58 -22.05 -18.18 9.04
CA ASP A 58 -21.72 -17.34 10.19
C ASP A 58 -20.98 -16.08 9.73
N ARG A 59 -21.70 -14.97 9.71
CA ARG A 59 -21.16 -13.66 9.33
C ARG A 59 -20.04 -13.16 10.23
N ARG A 60 -19.83 -13.77 11.40
CA ARG A 60 -18.77 -13.41 12.36
C ARG A 60 -17.47 -14.14 12.08
N ASP A 61 -17.50 -15.24 11.33
CA ASP A 61 -16.31 -16.01 10.96
C ASP A 61 -15.62 -15.39 9.73
N ASN A 62 -14.92 -14.29 9.97
CA ASN A 62 -14.21 -13.51 8.94
C ASN A 62 -12.82 -14.10 8.62
N ARG A 63 -12.69 -15.42 8.58
CA ARG A 63 -11.49 -16.07 8.03
C ARG A 63 -11.59 -16.08 6.50
N ILE A 64 -10.50 -15.77 5.80
CA ILE A 64 -10.49 -15.78 4.32
C ILE A 64 -10.83 -17.17 3.75
N ASP A 65 -10.53 -18.24 4.49
CA ASP A 65 -10.88 -19.61 4.13
C ASP A 65 -12.39 -19.85 4.10
N ASN A 66 -13.14 -19.10 4.92
CA ASN A 66 -14.59 -19.16 5.01
C ASN A 66 -15.30 -18.25 4.02
N VAL A 67 -14.60 -17.67 3.05
CA VAL A 67 -15.21 -16.67 2.17
C VAL A 67 -14.99 -17.01 0.70
N VAL A 68 -16.03 -16.83 -0.12
CA VAL A 68 -16.01 -16.91 -1.59
C VAL A 68 -16.68 -15.71 -2.23
N LEU A 69 -16.40 -15.46 -3.51
CA LEU A 69 -17.16 -14.49 -4.30
C LEU A 69 -18.45 -15.13 -4.82
N CYS A 70 -19.59 -14.46 -4.66
CA CYS A 70 -20.86 -14.93 -5.20
C CYS A 70 -21.73 -13.78 -5.73
N CYS A 71 -22.76 -14.08 -6.53
CA CYS A 71 -23.78 -13.11 -6.88
C CYS A 71 -24.87 -13.06 -5.80
N SER A 72 -25.61 -11.96 -5.74
CA SER A 72 -26.72 -11.75 -4.79
C SER A 72 -27.76 -12.88 -4.82
N GLY A 73 -28.10 -13.38 -6.01
CA GLY A 73 -29.06 -14.47 -6.16
C GLY A 73 -28.60 -15.77 -5.48
N CYS A 74 -27.34 -16.17 -5.67
CA CYS A 74 -26.79 -17.35 -5.01
C CYS A 74 -26.66 -17.14 -3.49
N ASN A 75 -26.22 -15.96 -3.06
CA ASN A 75 -26.10 -15.61 -1.65
C ASN A 75 -27.43 -15.73 -0.90
N ASN A 76 -28.52 -15.26 -1.51
CA ASN A 76 -29.86 -15.32 -0.92
C ASN A 76 -30.46 -16.73 -0.97
N LYS A 77 -30.14 -17.51 -2.01
CA LYS A 77 -30.64 -18.88 -2.18
C LYS A 77 -30.02 -19.86 -1.20
N LYS A 78 -28.70 -19.78 -1.01
CA LYS A 78 -27.89 -20.75 -0.27
C LYS A 78 -28.39 -21.06 1.16
N PRO A 79 -28.81 -20.10 2.01
CA PRO A 79 -29.36 -20.40 3.34
C PRO A 79 -30.60 -21.31 3.34
N HIS A 80 -31.26 -21.46 2.19
CA HIS A 80 -32.48 -22.25 2.01
C HIS A 80 -32.30 -23.46 1.09
N ASP A 81 -31.08 -23.73 0.62
CA ASP A 81 -30.76 -24.81 -0.32
C ASP A 81 -29.70 -25.73 0.30
N SER A 82 -30.12 -26.96 0.64
CA SER A 82 -29.28 -27.94 1.33
C SER A 82 -28.05 -28.34 0.52
N ASP A 83 -28.20 -28.49 -0.79
CA ASP A 83 -27.11 -28.92 -1.68
C ASP A 83 -26.07 -27.81 -1.78
N MET A 84 -26.50 -26.56 -1.89
CA MET A 84 -25.59 -25.41 -1.84
C MET A 84 -24.85 -25.29 -0.50
N GLN A 85 -25.50 -25.63 0.62
CA GLN A 85 -24.85 -25.64 1.94
C GLN A 85 -23.81 -26.74 2.05
N ILE A 86 -24.12 -27.95 1.57
CA ILE A 86 -23.16 -29.06 1.53
C ILE A 86 -21.92 -28.66 0.72
N LEU A 87 -22.12 -28.12 -0.50
CA LEU A 87 -21.03 -27.63 -1.33
C LEU A 87 -20.21 -26.54 -0.64
N ALA A 88 -20.87 -25.61 0.06
CA ALA A 88 -20.19 -24.54 0.78
C ALA A 88 -19.31 -25.07 1.92
N ILE A 89 -19.80 -26.02 2.71
CA ILE A 89 -19.03 -26.65 3.79
C ILE A 89 -17.86 -27.48 3.25
N GLU A 90 -18.06 -28.24 2.17
CA GLU A 90 -16.97 -28.96 1.51
C GLU A 90 -15.88 -28.01 1.02
N LYS A 91 -16.28 -26.86 0.45
CA LYS A 91 -15.34 -25.82 0.02
C LYS A 91 -14.60 -25.20 1.19
N LEU A 92 -15.26 -24.97 2.33
CA LEU A 92 -14.61 -24.46 3.54
C LEU A 92 -13.52 -25.44 3.99
N HIS A 93 -13.84 -26.73 4.07
CA HIS A 93 -12.86 -27.76 4.43
C HIS A 93 -11.70 -27.85 3.43
N ASP A 94 -11.96 -27.74 2.12
CA ASP A 94 -10.90 -27.70 1.10
C ASP A 94 -10.01 -26.46 1.25
N ASN A 95 -10.60 -25.29 1.54
CA ASN A 95 -9.84 -24.06 1.80
C ASN A 95 -8.97 -24.19 3.05
N GLU A 96 -9.51 -24.73 4.15
CA GLU A 96 -8.79 -24.91 5.41
C GLU A 96 -7.65 -25.93 5.31
N LYS A 97 -7.81 -26.97 4.47
CA LYS A 97 -6.74 -27.96 4.21
C LYS A 97 -5.60 -27.39 3.36
N ARG A 98 -5.87 -26.37 2.54
CA ARG A 98 -4.88 -25.73 1.68
C ARG A 98 -4.19 -24.62 2.48
N ASP A 99 -3.00 -24.90 3.01
CA ASP A 99 -2.08 -23.89 3.60
C ASP A 99 -1.74 -22.72 2.64
N TYR A 100 -2.13 -22.84 1.38
CA TYR A 100 -2.11 -21.84 0.31
C TYR A 100 -2.46 -20.42 0.79
N MET A 101 -3.46 -20.28 1.66
CA MET A 101 -3.95 -18.96 2.09
C MET A 101 -2.99 -18.28 3.07
N ARG A 102 -2.40 -19.01 4.02
CA ARG A 102 -1.39 -18.48 4.96
C ARG A 102 -0.10 -18.09 4.25
N GLU A 103 0.35 -18.88 3.28
CA GLU A 103 1.59 -18.60 2.55
C GLU A 103 1.45 -17.37 1.64
N LYS A 104 0.34 -17.26 0.90
CA LYS A 104 0.09 -16.11 0.00
C LYS A 104 -0.13 -14.80 0.76
N PHE A 105 -0.82 -14.84 1.90
CA PHE A 105 -0.95 -13.67 2.76
C PHE A 105 0.41 -13.18 3.26
N THR A 106 1.21 -14.11 3.80
CA THR A 106 2.56 -13.82 4.29
C THR A 106 3.44 -13.24 3.18
N LYS A 107 3.35 -13.78 1.96
CA LYS A 107 4.10 -13.28 0.79
C LYS A 107 3.64 -11.89 0.34
N LYS A 108 2.32 -11.60 0.32
CA LYS A 108 1.77 -10.28 -0.04
C LYS A 108 2.20 -9.20 0.96
N VAL A 109 2.14 -9.48 2.27
CA VAL A 109 2.60 -8.58 3.33
C VAL A 109 4.11 -8.33 3.25
N ARG A 110 4.93 -9.38 3.08
CA ARG A 110 6.38 -9.22 2.89
C ARG A 110 6.71 -8.39 1.64
N ASN A 111 5.94 -8.55 0.56
CA ASN A 111 6.15 -7.79 -0.66
C ASN A 111 5.74 -6.31 -0.50
N SER A 112 4.66 -6.01 0.22
CA SER A 112 4.27 -4.62 0.49
C SER A 112 5.28 -3.91 1.38
N GLU A 113 5.74 -4.56 2.46
CA GLU A 113 6.79 -4.02 3.33
C GLU A 113 8.10 -3.77 2.57
N ASN A 114 8.51 -4.73 1.73
CA ASN A 114 9.67 -4.55 0.87
C ASN A 114 9.49 -3.37 -0.10
N SER A 115 8.30 -3.19 -0.67
CA SER A 115 8.04 -2.08 -1.60
C SER A 115 8.13 -0.71 -0.92
N GLU A 116 7.59 -0.56 0.30
CA GLU A 116 7.67 0.69 1.06
C GLU A 116 9.11 1.03 1.44
N VAL A 117 9.89 0.04 1.88
CA VAL A 117 11.31 0.21 2.19
C VAL A 117 12.09 0.63 0.94
N GLN A 118 11.82 0.02 -0.22
CA GLN A 118 12.50 0.38 -1.48
C GLN A 118 12.11 1.78 -1.96
N ILE A 119 10.84 2.17 -1.82
CA ILE A 119 10.36 3.52 -2.11
C ILE A 119 11.07 4.54 -1.21
N SER A 120 11.16 4.27 0.10
CA SER A 120 11.85 5.14 1.06
C SER A 120 13.33 5.29 0.72
N LYS A 121 14.04 4.19 0.42
CA LYS A 121 15.43 4.21 -0.03
C LYS A 121 15.63 5.04 -1.30
N THR A 122 14.77 4.85 -2.30
CA THR A 122 14.82 5.58 -3.57
C THR A 122 14.61 7.08 -3.34
N ASN A 123 13.60 7.45 -2.56
CA ASN A 123 13.31 8.86 -2.25
C ASN A 123 14.44 9.52 -1.46
N PHE A 124 15.07 8.79 -0.53
CA PHE A 124 16.25 9.27 0.17
C PHE A 124 17.43 9.51 -0.78
N GLN A 125 17.67 8.61 -1.73
CA GLN A 125 18.72 8.79 -2.74
C GLN A 125 18.47 10.01 -3.63
N ILE A 126 17.23 10.22 -4.09
CA ILE A 126 16.84 11.42 -4.85
C ILE A 126 17.14 12.70 -4.05
N CYS A 127 16.78 12.71 -2.76
CA CYS A 127 17.05 13.81 -1.85
C CYS A 127 18.55 14.11 -1.77
N LEU A 128 19.37 13.10 -1.47
CA LEU A 128 20.82 13.23 -1.34
C LEU A 128 21.47 13.75 -2.64
N GLN A 129 21.11 13.17 -3.79
CA GLN A 129 21.64 13.58 -5.09
C GLN A 129 21.26 15.03 -5.43
N TYR A 130 20.01 15.42 -5.14
CA TYR A 130 19.55 16.77 -5.39
C TYR A 130 20.33 17.80 -4.58
N VAL A 131 20.42 17.59 -3.26
CA VAL A 131 21.14 18.51 -2.36
C VAL A 131 22.61 18.58 -2.74
N THR A 132 23.26 17.43 -2.96
CA THR A 132 24.68 17.40 -3.36
C THR A 132 24.93 18.22 -4.62
N LYS A 133 24.19 17.94 -5.71
CA LYS A 133 24.37 18.64 -6.98
C LYS A 133 24.13 20.15 -6.86
N LYS A 134 23.08 20.55 -6.13
CA LYS A 134 22.71 21.96 -6.05
C LYS A 134 23.61 22.75 -5.12
N VAL A 135 23.99 22.19 -3.97
CA VAL A 135 24.96 22.84 -3.08
C VAL A 135 26.33 22.94 -3.77
N ASP A 136 26.76 21.93 -4.52
CA ASP A 136 28.02 21.99 -5.27
C ASP A 136 28.01 23.05 -6.37
N GLN A 137 26.84 23.27 -6.99
CA GLN A 137 26.69 24.25 -8.06
C GLN A 137 26.52 25.69 -7.56
N PHE A 138 25.80 25.89 -6.46
CA PHE A 138 25.36 27.23 -6.01
C PHE A 138 25.94 27.63 -4.65
N GLY A 139 26.71 26.75 -4.00
CA GLY A 139 27.25 26.92 -2.64
C GLY A 139 26.21 26.70 -1.54
N HIS A 140 24.98 27.17 -1.73
CA HIS A 140 23.86 26.96 -0.81
C HIS A 140 22.52 26.88 -1.56
N ILE A 141 21.50 26.38 -0.87
CA ILE A 141 20.11 26.31 -1.36
C ILE A 141 19.10 26.64 -0.25
N ASP A 142 17.95 27.20 -0.62
CA ASP A 142 16.85 27.43 0.32
C ASP A 142 16.21 26.12 0.78
N PHE A 143 15.97 25.99 2.08
CA PHE A 143 15.42 24.78 2.69
C PHE A 143 13.95 24.52 2.28
N LYS A 144 13.11 25.56 2.21
CA LYS A 144 11.67 25.43 1.96
C LYS A 144 11.41 25.03 0.50
N GLU A 145 12.07 25.69 -0.43
CA GLU A 145 12.02 25.36 -1.86
C GLU A 145 12.61 23.99 -2.13
N THR A 146 13.71 23.65 -1.45
CA THR A 146 14.35 22.33 -1.59
C THR A 146 13.40 21.19 -1.20
N ILE A 147 12.60 21.33 -0.14
CA ILE A 147 11.59 20.32 0.22
C ILE A 147 10.62 20.10 -0.94
N LEU A 148 10.04 21.18 -1.49
CA LEU A 148 9.03 21.06 -2.55
C LEU A 148 9.63 20.50 -3.84
N ALA A 149 10.85 20.91 -4.19
CA ALA A 149 11.56 20.39 -5.35
C ALA A 149 11.85 18.89 -5.25
N ILE A 150 12.26 18.41 -4.07
CA ILE A 150 12.51 16.98 -3.83
C ILE A 150 11.20 16.20 -3.84
N VAL A 151 10.14 16.70 -3.20
CA VAL A 151 8.81 16.05 -3.24
C VAL A 151 8.33 15.88 -4.68
N TRP A 152 8.46 16.93 -5.51
CA TRP A 152 8.10 16.87 -6.91
C TRP A 152 8.94 15.83 -7.67
N LYS A 153 10.25 15.76 -7.43
CA LYS A 153 11.14 14.77 -8.04
C LYS A 153 10.80 13.34 -7.66
N CYS A 154 10.52 13.07 -6.38
CA CYS A 154 10.06 11.76 -5.92
C CYS A 154 8.76 11.38 -6.63
N ARG A 155 7.77 12.28 -6.66
CA ARG A 155 6.47 12.02 -7.32
C ARG A 155 6.63 11.77 -8.82
N LYS A 156 7.50 12.52 -9.49
CA LYS A 156 7.80 12.29 -10.91
C LYS A 156 8.47 10.94 -11.16
N ASN A 157 9.29 10.45 -10.24
CA ASN A 157 10.09 9.23 -10.45
C ASN A 157 9.33 7.94 -10.09
N ASN A 158 8.57 7.94 -9.01
CA ASN A 158 7.91 6.72 -8.50
C ASN A 158 6.48 6.97 -7.98
N ASN A 159 5.87 8.12 -8.32
CA ASN A 159 4.54 8.52 -7.88
C ASN A 159 4.35 8.58 -6.36
N THR A 160 5.44 8.70 -5.59
CA THR A 160 5.41 8.85 -4.14
C THR A 160 6.17 10.09 -3.69
N GLY A 161 5.92 10.57 -2.47
CA GLY A 161 6.67 11.68 -1.90
C GLY A 161 5.81 12.57 -1.02
N SER A 162 6.28 12.81 0.20
CA SER A 162 5.65 13.69 1.18
C SER A 162 6.62 14.75 1.67
N PRO A 163 6.15 15.98 1.97
CA PRO A 163 6.98 17.00 2.59
C PRO A 163 7.58 16.53 3.93
N GLN A 164 6.84 15.73 4.69
CA GLN A 164 7.28 15.27 6.00
C GLN A 164 8.43 14.27 5.92
N SER A 165 8.32 13.25 5.05
CA SER A 165 9.42 12.31 4.81
C SER A 165 10.65 13.04 4.25
N THR A 166 10.44 14.03 3.38
CA THR A 166 11.53 14.84 2.82
C THR A 166 12.25 15.65 3.90
N ARG A 167 11.54 16.25 4.86
CA ARG A 167 12.16 16.92 6.02
C ARG A 167 13.03 15.96 6.82
N ASN A 168 12.56 14.73 7.04
CA ASN A 168 13.33 13.72 7.74
C ASN A 168 14.61 13.34 6.97
N TYR A 169 14.51 13.16 5.64
CA TYR A 169 15.69 12.90 4.81
C TYR A 169 16.70 14.05 4.88
N LEU A 170 16.22 15.30 4.78
CA LEU A 170 17.06 16.49 4.91
C LEU A 170 17.73 16.55 6.29
N ALA A 171 17.00 16.26 7.37
CA ALA A 171 17.56 16.17 8.71
C ALA A 171 18.67 15.10 8.81
N THR A 172 18.49 13.94 8.16
CA THR A 172 19.51 12.88 8.11
C THR A 172 20.76 13.33 7.34
N ILE A 173 20.62 13.90 6.16
CA ILE A 173 21.78 14.32 5.34
C ILE A 173 22.42 15.64 5.79
N CYS A 174 21.77 16.36 6.72
CA CYS A 174 22.30 17.54 7.39
C CYS A 174 22.65 17.28 8.87
N CYS A 175 22.67 16.02 9.30
CA CYS A 175 22.98 15.67 10.69
C CYS A 175 24.45 15.97 11.01
N ILE A 176 24.83 15.87 12.28
CA ILE A 176 26.19 16.20 12.74
C ILE A 176 27.30 15.44 11.98
N SER A 177 27.06 14.19 11.61
CA SER A 177 28.02 13.34 10.88
C SER A 177 27.95 13.48 9.36
N ALA A 178 26.96 14.20 8.82
CA ALA A 178 26.75 14.35 7.38
C ALA A 178 27.51 15.58 6.82
N PRO A 179 27.78 15.65 5.51
CA PRO A 179 28.61 16.70 4.92
C PRO A 179 27.91 18.06 4.77
N PHE A 180 26.59 18.10 4.96
CA PHE A 180 25.79 19.32 4.87
C PHE A 180 25.29 19.75 6.25
N GLU A 181 24.90 21.01 6.36
CA GLU A 181 24.24 21.56 7.54
C GLU A 181 23.14 22.54 7.15
N ILE A 182 22.21 22.77 8.09
CA ILE A 182 21.14 23.75 7.95
C ILE A 182 21.46 24.95 8.85
N THR A 183 21.64 26.12 8.26
CA THR A 183 21.85 27.38 8.97
C THR A 183 20.73 28.36 8.67
N LYS A 184 20.66 29.44 9.45
CA LYS A 184 19.65 30.48 9.29
C LYS A 184 20.35 31.80 8.98
N ILE A 185 20.06 32.38 7.82
CA ILE A 185 20.54 33.69 7.38
C ILE A 185 19.31 34.56 7.17
N ASP A 186 19.27 35.73 7.81
CA ASP A 186 18.19 36.73 7.67
C ASP A 186 16.77 36.17 7.84
N GLY A 187 16.58 35.24 8.78
CA GLY A 187 15.27 34.61 8.99
C GLY A 187 15.03 33.35 8.16
N GLN A 188 15.80 33.12 7.11
CA GLN A 188 15.62 32.04 6.13
C GLN A 188 16.57 30.87 6.39
N LYS A 189 16.04 29.64 6.28
CA LYS A 189 16.86 28.43 6.46
C LYS A 189 17.50 28.05 5.13
N ILE A 190 18.81 27.89 5.13
CA ILE A 190 19.57 27.43 3.97
C ILE A 190 20.29 26.12 4.27
N ILE A 191 20.60 25.34 3.23
CA ILE A 191 21.44 24.15 3.30
C ILE A 191 22.74 24.45 2.56
N HIS A 192 23.88 24.16 3.17
CA HIS A 192 25.21 24.30 2.55
C HIS A 192 26.17 23.21 3.05
N ARG A 193 27.36 23.12 2.43
CA ARG A 193 28.43 22.23 2.91
C ARG A 193 29.01 22.77 4.21
N LYS A 194 29.32 21.85 5.13
CA LYS A 194 30.13 22.17 6.30
C LYS A 194 31.53 22.56 5.87
N VAL A 195 32.04 23.64 6.44
CA VAL A 195 33.44 24.00 6.29
C VAL A 195 34.25 23.00 7.13
N LYS A 196 35.14 22.21 6.51
CA LYS A 196 36.12 21.44 7.27
C LYS A 196 36.97 22.45 8.03
N SER A 197 36.93 22.44 9.36
CA SER A 197 37.90 23.16 10.16
C SER A 197 39.27 22.55 9.90
N THR A 198 40.05 23.16 9.00
CA THR A 198 41.49 23.00 9.01
C THR A 198 41.96 23.55 10.34
N LYS A 199 42.28 22.68 11.29
CA LYS A 199 43.13 23.05 12.42
C LYS A 199 44.43 23.57 11.81
N ASN A 200 44.61 24.89 11.84
CA ASN A 200 45.94 25.47 11.75
C ASN A 200 46.66 25.05 13.02
N ASP A 201 47.45 23.97 12.94
CA ASP A 201 48.49 23.71 13.92
C ASP A 201 49.57 24.78 13.68
N SER A 202 49.36 25.93 14.31
CA SER A 202 50.30 27.05 14.34
C SER A 202 51.18 26.93 15.58
N LYS A 203 52.46 26.65 15.31
CA LYS A 203 53.67 26.80 16.14
C LYS A 203 53.88 25.84 17.30
#